data_AF-A0A667YGF7-F1
#
_entry.id   AF-A0A667YGF7-F1
#
_cell.length_a   1.000
_cell.length_b   1.000
_cell.length_c   1.000
_cell.angle_alpha   90.00
_cell.angle_beta   90.00
_cell.angle_gamma   90.00
#
_symmetry.space_group_name_H-M   'P 1'
#
loop_
_entity.id
_entity.type
_entity.pdbx_description
1 polymer ?
#
loop_
_entity_poly.entity_id
_entity_poly.type
_entity_poly.pdbx_seq_one_letter_code
_entity_poly.pdbx_strand_id
1 'polypeptide(L)'
;MAQVSNSLGFTEKLKSWLSWSWTYICFIWFGMVLIMIYVLWSPLKLQETLKSLSLCITSFKAYSRLFQIFEWWYFRKYGTSFIEQVSVSHLRPLLGGVESSSTTGLFSSVNGETEPRPSVSECKVWRNPLNLFRGAEYSRYTWVTGKEPLTYYDMNLSAQDHQTFFTGDTQQLRPEDAVMQKAWRERNPQARIRAAYQAIEMNHECAAAYVLLAEEEATTITEAERLFKQALRIGKNGLKYNTGKDINLLVYIKRRLAMCARKLGRIKEAVKMMRDLMKEFPLLGMLNIHENLLEALLELQAYADVQAVLAKYDDISLPKSATICYTSALLKARAVSDKFSPEAASRRGLSTAEMNAVEAIHRAVEFNPHVPKYLLEMKSLILPPEHILKRGDSEAVAYAFFHLQHWKRAEGALNLLHCTWEGTFRIIPYPLEKGHLFYPYPGCTETADRELLPSFHEVSVYPKKELPFFILFTAGLCSFTAMLAMLTHQFPELMGVFAKAFFSTLFAPLGFFADKMESFMPSSFWHQLTRI
;
A
#
# COMPACT_ATOMS: atom_id res chain seq x y z
N MET A 1 -40.66 12.41 -18.75
CA MET A 1 -39.59 12.24 -17.74
C MET A 1 -40.11 12.05 -16.30
N ALA A 2 -41.36 11.63 -16.06
CA ALA A 2 -41.91 11.47 -14.70
C ALA A 2 -42.06 10.01 -14.22
N GLN A 3 -41.82 9.02 -15.09
CA GLN A 3 -42.08 7.60 -14.77
C GLN A 3 -40.81 6.74 -14.54
N VAL A 4 -39.62 7.25 -14.88
CA VAL A 4 -38.35 6.52 -14.72
C VAL A 4 -37.57 6.96 -13.47
N SER A 5 -37.87 8.12 -12.87
CA SER A 5 -37.20 8.57 -11.63
C SER A 5 -37.77 7.95 -10.35
N ASN A 6 -39.00 7.41 -10.38
CA ASN A 6 -39.63 6.81 -9.19
C ASN A 6 -39.13 5.40 -8.87
N SER A 7 -38.62 4.64 -9.85
CA SER A 7 -38.14 3.27 -9.59
C SER A 7 -36.75 3.25 -8.94
N LEU A 8 -35.87 4.19 -9.28
CA LEU A 8 -34.52 4.30 -8.70
C LEU A 8 -34.53 4.85 -7.25
N GLY A 9 -35.45 5.76 -6.94
CA GLY A 9 -35.59 6.31 -5.58
C GLY A 9 -36.23 5.33 -4.60
N PHE A 10 -37.06 4.41 -5.09
CA PHE A 10 -37.69 3.37 -4.28
C PHE A 10 -36.68 2.28 -3.89
N THR A 11 -35.80 1.87 -4.80
CA THR A 11 -34.77 0.85 -4.53
C THR A 11 -33.70 1.32 -3.55
N GLU A 12 -33.27 2.60 -3.64
CA GLU A 12 -32.33 3.21 -2.69
C GLU A 12 -32.96 3.38 -1.29
N LYS A 13 -34.24 3.79 -1.21
CA LYS A 13 -34.97 3.86 0.06
C LYS A 13 -35.19 2.47 0.67
N LEU A 14 -35.48 1.45 -0.15
CA LEU A 14 -35.62 0.06 0.29
C LEU A 14 -34.29 -0.50 0.82
N LYS A 15 -33.17 -0.22 0.13
CA LYS A 15 -31.81 -0.56 0.59
C LYS A 15 -31.46 0.12 1.90
N SER A 16 -31.77 1.41 2.03
CA SER A 16 -31.55 2.18 3.26
C SER A 16 -32.39 1.62 4.41
N TRP A 17 -33.68 1.31 4.18
CA TRP A 17 -34.54 0.66 5.17
C TRP A 17 -34.06 -0.73 5.56
N LEU A 18 -33.64 -1.56 4.61
CA LEU A 18 -33.07 -2.87 4.86
C LEU A 18 -31.76 -2.78 5.65
N SER A 19 -30.86 -1.87 5.28
CA SER A 19 -29.60 -1.62 5.99
C SER A 19 -29.82 -1.09 7.41
N TRP A 20 -30.81 -0.22 7.60
CA TRP A 20 -31.15 0.33 8.92
C TRP A 20 -31.82 -0.75 9.79
N SER A 21 -32.73 -1.54 9.23
CA SER A 21 -33.33 -2.69 9.92
C SER A 21 -32.29 -3.74 10.34
N TRP A 22 -31.21 -3.88 9.57
CA TRP A 22 -30.11 -4.80 9.87
C TRP A 22 -29.35 -4.41 11.14
N THR A 23 -29.13 -3.11 11.37
CA THR A 23 -28.50 -2.66 12.62
C THR A 23 -29.34 -2.98 13.86
N TYR A 24 -30.67 -2.88 13.76
CA TYR A 24 -31.58 -3.26 14.85
C TYR A 24 -31.63 -4.78 15.05
N ILE A 25 -31.63 -5.57 13.98
CA ILE A 25 -31.59 -7.04 14.04
C ILE A 25 -30.27 -7.50 14.67
N CYS A 26 -29.13 -6.91 14.29
CA CYS A 26 -27.84 -7.21 14.91
C CYS A 26 -27.80 -6.82 16.38
N PHE A 27 -28.40 -5.68 16.77
CA PHE A 27 -28.45 -5.25 18.16
C PHE A 27 -29.33 -6.17 19.02
N ILE A 28 -30.50 -6.56 18.50
CA ILE A 28 -31.39 -7.53 19.15
C ILE A 28 -30.70 -8.90 19.26
N TRP A 29 -30.02 -9.35 18.21
CA TRP A 29 -29.27 -10.60 18.22
C TRP A 29 -28.12 -10.57 19.24
N PHE A 30 -27.35 -9.48 19.29
CA PHE A 30 -26.26 -9.32 20.26
C PHE A 30 -26.80 -9.25 21.70
N GLY A 31 -27.95 -8.59 21.91
CA GLY A 31 -28.66 -8.57 23.18
C GLY A 31 -29.12 -9.98 23.60
N MET A 32 -29.69 -10.76 22.67
CA MET A 32 -30.08 -12.15 22.96
C MET A 32 -28.87 -13.03 23.28
N VAL A 33 -27.74 -12.87 22.59
CA VAL A 33 -26.50 -13.60 22.87
C VAL A 33 -25.92 -13.22 24.24
N LEU A 34 -25.92 -11.94 24.61
CA LEU A 34 -25.46 -11.50 25.93
C LEU A 34 -26.36 -11.99 27.07
N ILE A 35 -27.69 -11.97 26.87
CA ILE A 35 -28.66 -12.52 27.83
C ILE A 35 -28.47 -14.04 27.94
N MET A 36 -28.24 -14.74 26.82
CA MET A 36 -27.95 -16.16 26.80
C MET A 36 -26.66 -16.48 27.57
N ILE A 37 -25.58 -15.73 27.34
CA ILE A 37 -24.31 -15.89 28.08
C ILE A 37 -24.51 -15.60 29.57
N TYR A 38 -25.23 -14.54 29.93
CA TYR A 38 -25.49 -14.16 31.32
C TYR A 38 -26.31 -15.22 32.07
N VAL A 39 -27.37 -15.75 31.45
CA VAL A 39 -28.21 -16.81 32.04
C VAL A 39 -27.44 -18.14 32.15
N LEU A 40 -26.55 -18.42 31.20
CA LEU A 40 -25.74 -19.65 31.17
C LEU A 40 -24.43 -19.55 31.98
N TRP A 41 -24.04 -18.36 32.44
CA TRP A 41 -22.80 -18.15 33.19
C TRP A 41 -22.83 -18.87 34.56
N SER A 42 -23.95 -18.80 35.27
CA SER A 42 -24.09 -19.42 36.59
C SER A 42 -24.06 -20.96 36.60
N PRO A 43 -24.68 -21.68 35.64
CA PRO A 43 -24.65 -23.16 35.61
C PRO A 43 -23.40 -23.79 34.97
N LEU A 44 -22.62 -23.08 34.14
CA LEU A 44 -21.64 -23.71 33.24
C LEU A 44 -20.22 -23.94 33.79
N LYS A 45 -19.84 -23.47 35.00
CA LYS A 45 -18.48 -23.62 35.59
C LYS A 45 -17.35 -23.70 34.53
N LEU A 46 -17.29 -22.69 33.66
CA LEU A 46 -16.50 -22.65 32.42
C LEU A 46 -14.97 -22.85 32.60
N GLN A 47 -14.46 -22.91 33.83
CA GLN A 47 -13.07 -23.27 34.10
C GLN A 47 -12.74 -24.75 33.89
N GLU A 48 -13.73 -25.67 33.93
CA GLU A 48 -13.45 -27.12 33.91
C GLU A 48 -13.55 -27.75 32.50
N THR A 49 -14.19 -27.09 31.53
CA THR A 49 -14.47 -27.62 30.18
C THR A 49 -13.35 -27.46 29.14
N LEU A 50 -12.15 -27.03 29.54
CA LEU A 50 -10.98 -26.90 28.64
C LEU A 50 -10.28 -28.24 28.30
N LYS A 51 -10.70 -29.37 28.89
CA LYS A 51 -10.01 -30.68 28.74
C LYS A 51 -10.63 -31.68 27.76
N SER A 52 -11.79 -31.41 27.15
CA SER A 52 -12.43 -32.37 26.24
C SER A 52 -12.55 -31.82 24.81
N LEU A 53 -11.41 -31.74 24.11
CA LEU A 53 -11.31 -31.27 22.72
C LEU A 53 -11.20 -32.42 21.69
N SER A 54 -11.32 -33.70 22.10
CA SER A 54 -11.02 -34.84 21.24
C SER A 54 -12.22 -35.50 20.52
N LEU A 55 -13.46 -35.03 20.73
CA LEU A 55 -14.67 -35.67 20.18
C LEU A 55 -15.31 -34.94 18.98
N CYS A 56 -14.64 -33.92 18.40
CA CYS A 56 -15.17 -33.11 17.30
C CYS A 56 -15.30 -33.85 15.93
N ILE A 57 -14.85 -35.11 15.83
CA ILE A 57 -14.65 -35.81 14.54
C ILE A 57 -15.93 -36.48 13.99
N THR A 58 -16.91 -36.82 14.83
CA THR A 58 -18.11 -37.58 14.40
C THR A 58 -19.21 -36.74 13.76
N SER A 59 -19.25 -35.43 14.04
CA SER A 59 -20.28 -34.53 13.49
C SER A 59 -20.05 -34.16 12.01
N PHE A 60 -18.85 -34.41 11.44
CA PHE A 60 -18.44 -34.02 10.09
C PHE A 60 -19.26 -34.62 8.93
N LYS A 61 -20.03 -35.70 9.15
CA LYS A 61 -20.80 -36.37 8.08
C LYS A 61 -22.02 -35.57 7.56
N ALA A 62 -22.64 -34.73 8.39
CA ALA A 62 -23.74 -33.86 7.94
C ALA A 62 -23.24 -32.65 7.12
N TYR A 63 -22.02 -32.17 7.42
CA TYR A 63 -21.37 -31.07 6.71
C TYR A 63 -21.04 -31.41 5.25
N SER A 64 -20.79 -32.69 4.95
CA SER A 64 -20.43 -33.16 3.60
C SER A 64 -21.52 -32.96 2.53
N ARG A 65 -22.81 -33.09 2.88
CA ARG A 65 -23.90 -33.03 1.88
C ARG A 65 -24.36 -31.61 1.54
N LEU A 66 -24.38 -30.72 2.53
CA LEU A 66 -24.77 -29.31 2.36
C LEU A 66 -23.70 -28.53 1.59
N PHE A 67 -22.43 -28.85 1.86
CA PHE A 67 -21.27 -28.30 1.16
C PHE A 67 -21.25 -28.71 -0.33
N GLN A 68 -21.65 -29.95 -0.65
CA GLN A 68 -21.71 -30.47 -2.03
C GLN A 68 -22.75 -29.75 -2.92
N ILE A 69 -23.92 -29.42 -2.36
CA ILE A 69 -24.97 -28.68 -3.09
C ILE A 69 -24.50 -27.25 -3.39
N PHE A 70 -23.79 -26.63 -2.44
CA PHE A 70 -23.23 -25.30 -2.58
C PHE A 70 -22.08 -25.26 -3.60
N GLU A 71 -21.18 -26.24 -3.55
CA GLU A 71 -20.08 -26.40 -4.50
C GLU A 71 -20.59 -26.57 -5.94
N TRP A 72 -21.66 -27.33 -6.13
CA TRP A 72 -22.30 -27.50 -7.44
C TRP A 72 -22.91 -26.19 -7.97
N TRP A 73 -23.59 -25.41 -7.11
CA TRP A 73 -24.17 -24.13 -7.50
C TRP A 73 -23.10 -23.09 -7.85
N TYR A 74 -22.00 -23.06 -7.08
CA TYR A 74 -20.86 -22.17 -7.30
C TYR A 74 -20.13 -22.52 -8.61
N PHE A 75 -19.84 -23.79 -8.84
CA PHE A 75 -19.19 -24.28 -10.06
C PHE A 75 -20.00 -23.92 -11.31
N ARG A 76 -21.33 -24.05 -11.26
CA ARG A 76 -22.22 -23.71 -12.38
C ARG A 76 -22.22 -22.21 -12.72
N LYS A 77 -21.95 -21.33 -11.76
CA LYS A 77 -21.98 -19.87 -11.94
C LYS A 77 -20.62 -19.27 -12.31
N TYR A 78 -19.53 -19.83 -11.79
CA TYR A 78 -18.18 -19.26 -11.92
C TYR A 78 -17.18 -20.16 -12.66
N GLY A 79 -17.55 -21.41 -13.00
CA GLY A 79 -16.72 -22.33 -13.78
C GLY A 79 -15.52 -22.93 -13.04
N THR A 80 -15.36 -22.66 -11.74
CA THR A 80 -14.26 -23.15 -10.88
C THR A 80 -14.81 -23.68 -9.56
N SER A 81 -14.15 -24.66 -8.92
CA SER A 81 -14.60 -25.18 -7.62
C SER A 81 -14.41 -24.11 -6.53
N PHE A 82 -15.39 -24.01 -5.62
CA PHE A 82 -15.30 -23.15 -4.44
C PHE A 82 -14.15 -23.58 -3.52
N ILE A 83 -13.92 -24.89 -3.37
CA ILE A 83 -12.79 -25.43 -2.60
C ILE A 83 -11.49 -25.03 -3.27
N GLU A 84 -11.39 -25.18 -4.60
CA GLU A 84 -10.18 -24.83 -5.35
C GLU A 84 -9.87 -23.33 -5.22
N GLN A 85 -10.87 -22.46 -5.33
CA GLN A 85 -10.67 -21.02 -5.19
C GLN A 85 -10.35 -20.61 -3.75
N VAL A 86 -11.01 -21.14 -2.73
CA VAL A 86 -10.70 -20.83 -1.32
C VAL A 86 -9.37 -21.44 -0.88
N SER A 87 -9.06 -22.65 -1.33
CA SER A 87 -7.79 -23.31 -1.03
C SER A 87 -6.62 -22.60 -1.70
N VAL A 88 -6.72 -22.25 -2.99
CA VAL A 88 -5.66 -21.54 -3.73
C VAL A 88 -5.51 -20.08 -3.28
N SER A 89 -6.60 -19.39 -2.93
CA SER A 89 -6.56 -17.95 -2.60
C SER A 89 -6.34 -17.64 -1.13
N HIS A 90 -6.77 -18.53 -0.21
CA HIS A 90 -6.81 -18.22 1.23
C HIS A 90 -6.08 -19.24 2.11
N LEU A 91 -6.04 -20.53 1.75
CA LEU A 91 -5.30 -21.54 2.52
C LEU A 91 -3.87 -21.76 2.00
N ARG A 92 -3.63 -21.67 0.70
CA ARG A 92 -2.33 -21.87 0.06
C ARG A 92 -1.28 -20.83 0.48
N PRO A 93 -1.61 -19.53 0.63
CA PRO A 93 -0.69 -18.56 1.23
C PRO A 93 -0.45 -18.80 2.72
N LEU A 94 -1.41 -19.43 3.42
CA LEU A 94 -1.33 -19.73 4.85
C LEU A 94 -0.54 -21.02 5.14
N LEU A 95 -0.48 -21.94 4.17
CA LEU A 95 0.16 -23.27 4.26
C LEU A 95 1.52 -23.35 3.54
N GLY A 96 2.04 -22.24 3.01
CA GLY A 96 3.39 -22.20 2.41
C GLY A 96 3.54 -22.99 1.11
N GLY A 97 2.45 -23.24 0.37
CA GLY A 97 2.46 -24.07 -0.84
C GLY A 97 2.95 -23.32 -2.08
N VAL A 98 4.26 -23.33 -2.32
CA VAL A 98 4.90 -22.95 -3.58
C VAL A 98 4.49 -23.92 -4.69
N GLU A 99 4.02 -23.43 -5.84
CA GLU A 99 4.14 -24.19 -7.09
C GLU A 99 4.71 -23.37 -8.22
N SER A 100 5.69 -24.01 -8.84
CA SER A 100 6.37 -23.72 -10.09
C SER A 100 5.38 -23.64 -11.24
N SER A 101 5.32 -22.48 -11.90
CA SER A 101 4.80 -22.40 -13.27
C SER A 101 5.96 -21.96 -14.17
N SER A 102 6.26 -22.83 -15.12
CA SER A 102 7.35 -22.74 -16.08
C SER A 102 7.27 -21.46 -16.90
N THR A 103 8.16 -20.50 -16.62
CA THR A 103 8.56 -19.45 -17.55
C THR A 103 9.76 -19.92 -18.37
N THR A 104 9.57 -20.03 -19.69
CA THR A 104 10.65 -20.03 -20.68
C THR A 104 11.43 -18.72 -20.52
N GLY A 105 12.56 -18.79 -19.83
CA GLY A 105 13.48 -17.68 -19.66
C GLY A 105 14.36 -17.50 -20.89
N LEU A 106 14.55 -16.26 -21.31
CA LEU A 106 15.66 -15.88 -22.17
C LEU A 106 16.38 -14.69 -21.53
N PHE A 107 17.69 -14.90 -21.31
CA PHE A 107 18.75 -13.99 -20.89
C PHE A 107 18.98 -13.74 -19.39
N SER A 108 20.00 -14.44 -18.87
CA SER A 108 20.91 -13.95 -17.82
C SER A 108 22.25 -14.67 -17.99
N SER A 109 23.33 -13.90 -18.16
CA SER A 109 24.70 -14.41 -18.37
C SER A 109 25.42 -14.71 -17.05
N VAL A 110 25.85 -15.97 -16.92
CA VAL A 110 27.04 -16.56 -16.26
C VAL A 110 27.85 -15.70 -15.28
N ASN A 111 27.84 -16.11 -14.00
CA ASN A 111 29.06 -16.58 -13.28
C ASN A 111 28.73 -17.29 -11.95
N GLY A 112 29.04 -18.59 -11.89
CA GLY A 112 29.79 -19.29 -10.82
C GLY A 112 29.33 -19.29 -9.36
N GLU A 113 28.51 -20.30 -9.03
CA GLU A 113 28.56 -21.20 -7.85
C GLU A 113 28.58 -20.65 -6.41
N THR A 114 27.38 -20.59 -5.82
CA THR A 114 27.06 -21.26 -4.53
C THR A 114 25.53 -21.36 -4.43
N GLU A 115 24.98 -22.56 -4.22
CA GLU A 115 23.53 -22.81 -4.23
C GLU A 115 22.75 -21.92 -3.22
N PRO A 116 21.67 -21.23 -3.65
CA PRO A 116 20.75 -20.59 -2.71
C PRO A 116 19.55 -21.49 -2.44
N ARG A 117 19.24 -21.69 -1.15
CA ARG A 117 17.93 -22.13 -0.66
C ARG A 117 16.81 -21.30 -1.31
N PRO A 118 15.62 -21.87 -1.61
CA PRO A 118 14.57 -21.15 -2.33
C PRO A 118 14.08 -19.96 -1.50
N SER A 119 14.43 -18.76 -1.92
CA SER A 119 14.07 -17.50 -1.26
C SER A 119 12.63 -17.12 -1.59
N VAL A 120 11.90 -16.66 -0.56
CA VAL A 120 10.73 -15.81 -0.73
C VAL A 120 11.12 -14.69 -1.69
N SER A 121 10.33 -14.44 -2.73
CA SER A 121 10.62 -13.41 -3.73
C SER A 121 10.81 -12.06 -3.03
N GLU A 122 12.05 -11.61 -2.88
CA GLU A 122 12.37 -10.39 -2.15
C GLU A 122 11.97 -9.17 -2.98
N CYS A 123 11.14 -8.30 -2.42
CA CYS A 123 10.68 -7.08 -3.09
C CYS A 123 11.89 -6.14 -3.27
N LYS A 124 12.24 -5.81 -4.52
CA LYS A 124 13.35 -4.89 -4.80
C LYS A 124 13.03 -3.47 -4.32
N VAL A 125 13.86 -2.99 -3.39
CA VAL A 125 13.84 -1.63 -2.88
C VAL A 125 14.76 -0.72 -3.71
N TRP A 126 14.42 0.56 -3.81
CA TRP A 126 15.15 1.57 -4.58
C TRP A 126 15.47 2.79 -3.74
N ARG A 127 16.58 3.48 -4.02
CA ARG A 127 16.86 4.79 -3.41
C ARG A 127 15.76 5.79 -3.74
N ASN A 128 15.33 6.54 -2.74
CA ASN A 128 14.44 7.68 -2.91
C ASN A 128 15.21 8.83 -3.58
N PRO A 129 14.85 9.25 -4.80
CA PRO A 129 15.54 10.34 -5.49
C PRO A 129 15.38 11.69 -4.77
N LEU A 130 14.36 11.84 -3.93
CA LEU A 130 14.05 13.05 -3.18
C LEU A 130 14.39 12.91 -1.68
N ASN A 131 15.26 11.97 -1.30
CA ASN A 131 15.64 11.74 0.09
C ASN A 131 16.16 12.99 0.80
N LEU A 132 15.82 13.15 2.09
CA LEU A 132 16.17 14.32 2.88
C LEU A 132 17.66 14.29 3.32
N PHE A 133 18.13 15.35 3.96
CA PHE A 133 19.46 15.42 4.57
C PHE A 133 19.43 14.87 6.00
N ARG A 134 20.31 13.92 6.34
CA ARG A 134 20.28 13.22 7.65
C ARG A 134 20.44 14.14 8.83
N GLY A 135 21.45 15.00 8.85
CA GLY A 135 21.64 15.98 9.92
C GLY A 135 20.56 17.05 9.89
N ALA A 136 20.45 17.74 8.74
CA ALA A 136 19.66 18.97 8.65
C ALA A 136 18.13 18.76 8.70
N GLU A 137 17.64 17.56 8.38
CA GLU A 137 16.21 17.28 8.29
C GLU A 137 15.78 16.12 9.17
N TYR A 138 16.33 14.91 8.98
CA TYR A 138 15.90 13.73 9.75
C TYR A 138 16.28 13.84 11.24
N SER A 139 17.53 14.18 11.55
CA SER A 139 18.02 14.31 12.93
C SER A 139 17.34 15.48 13.64
N ARG A 140 17.06 16.57 12.92
CA ARG A 140 16.28 17.69 13.45
C ARG A 140 14.87 17.27 13.82
N TYR A 141 14.22 16.43 12.99
CA TYR A 141 12.91 15.87 13.33
C TYR A 141 12.96 14.99 14.58
N THR A 142 13.97 14.11 14.69
CA THR A 142 14.16 13.28 15.88
C THR A 142 14.39 14.13 17.13
N TRP A 143 15.21 15.18 17.05
CA TRP A 143 15.47 16.07 18.18
C TRP A 143 14.19 16.77 18.66
N VAL A 144 13.36 17.26 17.75
CA VAL A 144 12.13 17.98 18.11
C VAL A 144 11.02 17.05 18.60
N THR A 145 10.87 15.87 18.00
CA THR A 145 9.70 15.00 18.22
C THR A 145 9.98 13.79 19.12
N GLY A 146 11.25 13.42 19.32
CA GLY A 146 11.66 12.18 19.96
C GLY A 146 11.36 10.92 19.12
N LYS A 147 10.90 11.07 17.87
CA LYS A 147 10.54 9.96 16.99
C LYS A 147 11.59 9.80 15.89
N GLU A 148 12.08 8.57 15.69
CA GLU A 148 13.04 8.27 14.62
C GLU A 148 12.32 8.07 13.28
N PRO A 149 12.57 8.92 12.27
CA PRO A 149 11.86 8.85 10.99
C PRO A 149 12.38 7.77 10.04
N LEU A 150 13.62 7.31 10.25
CA LEU A 150 14.27 6.27 9.45
C LEU A 150 14.36 4.98 10.25
N THR A 151 14.01 3.86 9.64
CA THR A 151 14.12 2.55 10.29
C THR A 151 15.55 2.03 10.27
N TYR A 152 15.81 1.04 11.13
CA TYR A 152 17.07 0.31 11.10
C TYR A 152 17.34 -0.36 9.74
N TYR A 153 16.29 -0.89 9.09
CA TYR A 153 16.40 -1.50 7.77
C TYR A 153 16.78 -0.47 6.70
N ASP A 154 16.10 0.67 6.67
CA ASP A 154 16.37 1.77 5.73
C ASP A 154 17.80 2.28 5.87
N MET A 155 18.27 2.50 7.11
CA MET A 155 19.66 2.91 7.37
C MET A 155 20.70 1.87 6.94
N ASN A 156 20.40 0.58 7.05
CA ASN A 156 21.30 -0.48 6.58
C ASN A 156 21.37 -0.52 5.05
N LEU A 157 20.26 -0.30 4.34
CA LEU A 157 20.26 -0.18 2.88
C LEU A 157 21.18 0.96 2.44
N SER A 158 21.11 2.11 3.13
CA SER A 158 21.99 3.23 2.80
C SER A 158 23.47 2.91 3.04
N ALA A 159 23.79 2.13 4.08
CA ALA A 159 25.15 1.67 4.35
C ALA A 159 25.65 0.69 3.28
N GLN A 160 24.78 -0.18 2.75
CA GLN A 160 25.11 -1.07 1.63
C GLN A 160 25.37 -0.25 0.36
N ASP A 161 24.49 0.69 0.04
CA ASP A 161 24.67 1.53 -1.12
C ASP A 161 25.93 2.40 -1.04
N HIS A 162 26.26 2.94 0.13
CA HIS A 162 27.50 3.69 0.31
C HIS A 162 28.74 2.81 0.09
N GLN A 163 28.68 1.52 0.42
CA GLN A 163 29.73 0.59 0.04
C GLN A 163 29.81 0.47 -1.48
N THR A 164 28.69 0.25 -2.16
CA THR A 164 28.68 0.13 -3.62
C THR A 164 29.12 1.41 -4.34
N PHE A 165 28.77 2.60 -3.82
CA PHE A 165 29.07 3.87 -4.49
C PHE A 165 30.46 4.43 -4.19
N PHE A 166 30.92 4.30 -2.95
CA PHE A 166 32.11 4.99 -2.46
C PHE A 166 33.28 4.06 -2.15
N THR A 167 33.12 2.75 -2.34
CA THR A 167 34.20 1.79 -2.17
C THR A 167 34.44 1.11 -3.52
N GLY A 168 35.70 1.15 -3.99
CA GLY A 168 36.11 0.54 -5.24
C GLY A 168 37.08 -0.61 -4.97
N ASP A 169 37.17 -1.54 -5.91
CA ASP A 169 38.05 -2.72 -5.85
C ASP A 169 39.50 -2.38 -6.20
N THR A 170 40.07 -1.33 -5.59
CA THR A 170 41.48 -0.98 -5.83
C THR A 170 42.40 -1.72 -4.87
N GLN A 171 43.41 -2.41 -5.42
CA GLN A 171 44.39 -3.23 -4.71
C GLN A 171 45.28 -2.45 -3.70
N GLN A 172 45.33 -1.12 -3.78
CA GLN A 172 45.97 -0.26 -2.79
C GLN A 172 44.98 0.78 -2.26
N LEU A 173 44.47 0.54 -1.06
CA LEU A 173 43.62 1.47 -0.32
C LEU A 173 44.50 2.51 0.38
N ARG A 174 44.29 3.80 0.08
CA ARG A 174 44.90 4.88 0.85
C ARG A 174 44.42 4.81 2.32
N PRO A 175 45.23 5.22 3.31
CA PRO A 175 44.86 5.13 4.72
C PRO A 175 43.52 5.79 5.04
N GLU A 176 43.24 6.97 4.48
CA GLU A 176 41.99 7.70 4.68
C GLU A 176 40.79 6.98 4.04
N ASP A 177 40.99 6.28 2.91
CA ASP A 177 39.92 5.51 2.26
C ASP A 177 39.53 4.31 3.12
N ALA A 178 40.47 3.67 3.82
CA ALA A 178 40.18 2.57 4.74
C ALA A 178 39.36 3.03 5.96
N VAL A 179 39.66 4.21 6.50
CA VAL A 179 38.85 4.83 7.57
C VAL A 179 37.44 5.13 7.05
N MET A 180 37.32 5.72 5.86
CA MET A 180 36.02 6.02 5.26
C MET A 180 35.21 4.76 4.95
N GLN A 181 35.84 3.68 4.45
CA GLN A 181 35.18 2.38 4.25
C GLN A 181 34.54 1.87 5.53
N LYS A 182 35.22 1.99 6.67
CA LYS A 182 34.65 1.65 7.98
C LYS A 182 33.53 2.62 8.37
N ALA A 183 33.72 3.92 8.16
CA ALA A 183 32.73 4.94 8.48
C ALA A 183 31.40 4.73 7.74
N TRP A 184 31.43 4.34 6.48
CA TRP A 184 30.20 4.08 5.70
C TRP A 184 29.38 2.89 6.20
N ARG A 185 30.02 1.94 6.90
CA ARG A 185 29.39 0.75 7.50
C ARG A 185 28.97 0.97 8.95
N GLU A 186 29.51 2.01 9.57
CA GLU A 186 29.28 2.30 10.97
C GLU A 186 27.84 2.77 11.19
N ARG A 187 27.17 2.17 12.18
CA ARG A 187 25.77 2.39 12.48
C ARG A 187 25.56 3.60 13.37
N ASN A 188 26.50 3.83 14.29
CA ASN A 188 26.42 4.95 15.21
C ASN A 188 26.81 6.27 14.48
N PRO A 189 25.91 7.26 14.38
CA PRO A 189 26.19 8.53 13.69
C PRO A 189 27.40 9.27 14.26
N GLN A 190 27.56 9.28 15.59
CA GLN A 190 28.70 9.95 16.24
C GLN A 190 30.02 9.25 15.93
N ALA A 191 30.01 7.92 15.79
CA ALA A 191 31.19 7.18 15.36
C ALA A 191 31.51 7.43 13.88
N ARG A 192 30.50 7.58 13.00
CA ARG A 192 30.68 8.00 11.60
C ARG A 192 31.37 9.37 11.52
N ILE A 193 30.86 10.34 12.26
CA ILE A 193 31.41 11.71 12.30
C ILE A 193 32.87 11.71 12.78
N ARG A 194 33.18 11.02 13.89
CA ARG A 194 34.57 10.89 14.38
C ARG A 194 35.50 10.26 13.34
N ALA A 195 35.04 9.23 12.64
CA ALA A 195 35.83 8.60 11.59
C ALA A 195 36.07 9.54 10.39
N ALA A 196 35.11 10.37 10.01
CA ALA A 196 35.33 11.39 8.98
C ALA A 196 36.37 12.43 9.40
N TYR A 197 36.34 12.90 10.66
CA TYR A 197 37.38 13.79 11.17
C TYR A 197 38.77 13.11 11.18
N GLN A 198 38.85 11.85 11.59
CA GLN A 198 40.09 11.07 11.51
C GLN A 198 40.62 10.97 10.08
N ALA A 199 39.75 10.76 9.09
CA ALA A 199 40.15 10.72 7.68
C ALA A 199 40.67 12.10 7.19
N ILE A 200 40.10 13.20 7.68
CA ILE A 200 40.56 14.57 7.37
C ILE A 200 41.92 14.86 8.01
N GLU A 201 42.17 14.38 9.23
CA GLU A 201 43.48 14.51 9.89
C GLU A 201 44.59 13.76 9.14
N MET A 202 44.27 12.62 8.54
CA MET A 202 45.19 11.86 7.68
C MET A 202 45.42 12.55 6.33
N ASN A 203 44.35 13.04 5.72
CA ASN A 203 44.40 13.74 4.44
C ASN A 203 43.30 14.82 4.38
N HIS A 204 43.72 16.09 4.45
CA HIS A 204 42.81 17.24 4.34
C HIS A 204 42.05 17.30 3.00
N GLU A 205 42.53 16.59 1.97
CA GLU A 205 41.91 16.43 0.65
C GLU A 205 41.06 15.14 0.54
N CYS A 206 40.53 14.62 1.65
CA CYS A 206 39.58 13.50 1.63
C CYS A 206 38.14 13.98 1.32
N ALA A 207 37.76 14.04 0.04
CA ALA A 207 36.41 14.48 -0.38
C ALA A 207 35.26 13.65 0.24
N ALA A 208 35.46 12.34 0.42
CA ALA A 208 34.46 11.44 1.00
C ALA A 208 34.14 11.78 2.47
N ALA A 209 35.13 12.24 3.24
CA ALA A 209 34.92 12.67 4.62
C ALA A 209 34.01 13.90 4.69
N TYR A 210 34.24 14.90 3.84
CA TYR A 210 33.37 16.09 3.76
C TYR A 210 31.94 15.75 3.31
N VAL A 211 31.76 14.75 2.44
CA VAL A 211 30.42 14.23 2.10
C VAL A 211 29.74 13.63 3.32
N LEU A 212 30.45 12.83 4.12
CA LEU A 212 29.88 12.24 5.33
C LEU A 212 29.49 13.32 6.34
N LEU A 213 30.33 14.33 6.57
CA LEU A 213 30.01 15.44 7.46
C LEU A 213 28.81 16.26 6.93
N ALA A 214 28.72 16.47 5.62
CA ALA A 214 27.59 17.18 5.01
C ALA A 214 26.26 16.43 5.18
N GLU A 215 26.28 15.10 5.17
CA GLU A 215 25.10 14.28 5.40
C GLU A 215 24.73 14.19 6.89
N GLU A 216 25.71 13.92 7.77
CA GLU A 216 25.44 13.51 9.16
C GLU A 216 25.52 14.66 10.18
N GLU A 217 26.50 15.56 10.04
CA GLU A 217 26.80 16.59 11.05
C GLU A 217 26.07 17.90 10.78
N ALA A 218 25.89 18.24 9.50
CA ALA A 218 25.27 19.51 9.11
C ALA A 218 23.87 19.67 9.71
N THR A 219 23.67 20.72 10.49
CA THR A 219 22.39 21.00 11.18
C THR A 219 21.42 21.81 10.30
N THR A 220 21.93 22.41 9.23
CA THR A 220 21.16 23.22 8.28
C THR A 220 21.54 22.89 6.84
N ILE A 221 20.63 23.20 5.90
CA ILE A 221 20.90 23.03 4.46
C ILE A 221 22.07 23.90 4.00
N THR A 222 22.23 25.10 4.56
CA THR A 222 23.34 26.01 4.23
C THR A 222 24.68 25.42 4.67
N GLU A 223 24.73 24.79 5.84
CA GLU A 223 25.93 24.10 6.33
C GLU A 223 26.27 22.87 5.47
N ALA A 224 25.27 22.06 5.13
CA ALA A 224 25.43 20.93 4.23
C ALA A 224 25.98 21.40 2.87
N GLU A 225 25.42 22.47 2.29
CA GLU A 225 25.90 23.05 1.04
C GLU A 225 27.37 23.47 1.12
N ARG A 226 27.79 24.11 2.22
CA ARG A 226 29.19 24.52 2.44
C ARG A 226 30.13 23.33 2.40
N LEU A 227 29.79 22.25 3.10
CA LEU A 227 30.58 21.02 3.15
C LEU A 227 30.59 20.30 1.79
N PHE A 228 29.46 20.22 1.08
CA PHE A 228 29.44 19.68 -0.28
C PHE A 228 30.25 20.52 -1.29
N LYS A 229 30.27 21.85 -1.17
CA LYS A 229 31.11 22.71 -2.00
C LYS A 229 32.60 22.46 -1.74
N GLN A 230 32.98 22.24 -0.48
CA GLN A 230 34.33 21.85 -0.12
C GLN A 230 34.69 20.49 -0.71
N ALA A 231 33.80 19.49 -0.56
CA ALA A 231 33.97 18.17 -1.16
C ALA A 231 34.11 18.24 -2.69
N LEU A 232 33.30 19.07 -3.37
CA LEU A 232 33.35 19.23 -4.82
C LEU A 232 34.68 19.83 -5.28
N ARG A 233 35.19 20.84 -4.56
CA ARG A 233 36.48 21.47 -4.87
C ARG A 233 37.61 20.45 -4.83
N ILE A 234 37.64 19.65 -3.77
CA ILE A 234 38.64 18.59 -3.57
C ILE A 234 38.47 17.48 -4.62
N GLY A 235 37.24 17.00 -4.82
CA GLY A 235 36.94 15.91 -5.76
C GLY A 235 37.30 16.25 -7.21
N LYS A 236 37.13 17.51 -7.64
CA LYS A 236 37.57 17.97 -8.98
C LYS A 236 39.08 17.90 -9.16
N ASN A 237 39.86 18.17 -8.12
CA ASN A 237 41.32 18.08 -8.17
C ASN A 237 41.79 16.61 -8.18
N GLY A 238 41.06 15.72 -7.51
CA GLY A 238 41.29 14.28 -7.47
C GLY A 238 40.92 13.52 -8.74
N LEU A 239 40.14 14.11 -9.65
CA LEU A 239 39.71 13.48 -10.92
C LEU A 239 40.86 13.12 -11.88
N LYS A 240 42.11 13.50 -11.57
CA LYS A 240 43.30 13.13 -12.34
C LYS A 240 43.52 11.61 -12.44
N TYR A 241 42.90 10.82 -11.56
CA TYR A 241 43.14 9.37 -11.45
C TYR A 241 42.04 8.48 -12.06
N ASN A 242 40.96 9.07 -12.59
CA ASN A 242 39.95 8.41 -13.45
C ASN A 242 39.43 7.03 -12.98
N THR A 243 39.19 6.85 -11.68
CA THR A 243 38.56 5.61 -11.17
C THR A 243 37.03 5.74 -11.15
N GLY A 244 36.29 4.66 -11.43
CA GLY A 244 34.82 4.69 -11.45
C GLY A 244 34.18 5.14 -10.12
N LYS A 245 34.85 4.90 -8.99
CA LYS A 245 34.48 5.40 -7.66
C LYS A 245 34.50 6.93 -7.58
N ASP A 246 35.50 7.58 -8.19
CA ASP A 246 35.63 9.04 -8.16
C ASP A 246 34.51 9.74 -8.93
N ILE A 247 34.01 9.10 -10.01
CA ILE A 247 32.85 9.57 -10.77
C ILE A 247 31.58 9.45 -9.94
N ASN A 248 31.33 8.32 -9.28
CA ASN A 248 30.15 8.12 -8.43
C ASN A 248 30.10 9.16 -7.30
N LEU A 249 31.23 9.41 -6.64
CA LEU A 249 31.34 10.43 -5.60
C LEU A 249 31.05 11.83 -6.15
N LEU A 250 31.63 12.18 -7.30
CA LEU A 250 31.41 13.47 -7.95
C LEU A 250 29.93 13.70 -8.29
N VAL A 251 29.28 12.71 -8.88
CA VAL A 251 27.86 12.79 -9.25
C VAL A 251 26.98 12.89 -8.01
N TYR A 252 27.29 12.15 -6.95
CA TYR A 252 26.61 12.27 -5.67
C TYR A 252 26.71 13.70 -5.12
N ILE A 253 27.92 14.27 -5.05
CA ILE A 253 28.14 15.64 -4.55
C ILE A 253 27.36 16.66 -5.38
N LYS A 254 27.48 16.62 -6.72
CA LYS A 254 26.78 17.55 -7.61
C LYS A 254 25.26 17.43 -7.46
N ARG A 255 24.71 16.21 -7.32
CA ARG A 255 23.28 15.99 -7.07
C ARG A 255 22.84 16.59 -5.74
N ARG A 256 23.57 16.33 -4.65
CA ARG A 256 23.25 16.88 -3.33
C ARG A 256 23.34 18.41 -3.29
N LEU A 257 24.27 19.02 -4.03
CA LEU A 257 24.31 20.48 -4.22
C LEU A 257 23.08 21.00 -4.95
N ALA A 258 22.61 20.32 -6.00
CA ALA A 258 21.38 20.70 -6.68
C ALA A 258 20.16 20.62 -5.75
N MET A 259 20.10 19.61 -4.88
CA MET A 259 19.07 19.48 -3.85
C MET A 259 19.17 20.59 -2.79
N CYS A 260 20.38 20.98 -2.37
CA CYS A 260 20.60 22.13 -1.48
C CYS A 260 20.10 23.42 -2.13
N ALA A 261 20.46 23.69 -3.39
CA ALA A 261 20.00 24.86 -4.13
C ALA A 261 18.46 24.91 -4.22
N ARG A 262 17.81 23.77 -4.47
CA ARG A 262 16.35 23.64 -4.48
C ARG A 262 15.73 24.00 -3.13
N LYS A 263 16.27 23.44 -2.03
CA LYS A 263 15.80 23.68 -0.65
C LYS A 263 16.03 25.12 -0.19
N LEU A 264 17.07 25.79 -0.71
CA LEU A 264 17.41 27.18 -0.41
C LEU A 264 16.67 28.19 -1.33
N GLY A 265 15.69 27.74 -2.11
CA GLY A 265 14.90 28.61 -2.98
C GLY A 265 15.57 29.03 -4.30
N ARG A 266 16.80 28.56 -4.58
CA ARG A 266 17.53 28.80 -5.83
C ARG A 266 17.11 27.79 -6.91
N ILE A 267 15.81 27.78 -7.24
CA ILE A 267 15.18 26.75 -8.06
C ILE A 267 15.77 26.69 -9.49
N LYS A 268 15.99 27.85 -10.11
CA LYS A 268 16.57 27.94 -11.46
C LYS A 268 18.00 27.36 -11.52
N GLU A 269 18.78 27.57 -10.48
CA GLU A 269 20.12 27.00 -10.34
C GLU A 269 20.05 25.47 -10.19
N ALA A 270 19.16 24.98 -9.32
CA ALA A 270 18.94 23.55 -9.14
C ALA A 270 18.54 22.84 -10.45
N VAL A 271 17.60 23.42 -11.21
CA VAL A 271 17.18 22.91 -12.52
C VAL A 271 18.36 22.85 -13.50
N LYS A 272 19.18 23.91 -13.55
CA LYS A 272 20.37 23.93 -14.40
C LYS A 272 21.34 22.81 -14.01
N MET A 273 21.67 22.69 -12.72
CA MET A 273 22.57 21.66 -12.22
C MET A 273 22.06 20.23 -12.52
N MET A 274 20.76 19.97 -12.38
CA MET A 274 20.16 18.67 -12.68
C MET A 274 20.20 18.35 -14.18
N ARG A 275 19.92 19.33 -15.06
CA ARG A 275 20.02 19.16 -16.51
C ARG A 275 21.47 18.90 -16.95
N ASP A 276 22.43 19.66 -16.40
CA ASP A 276 23.85 19.50 -16.69
C ASP A 276 24.33 18.10 -16.27
N LEU A 277 23.94 17.63 -15.08
CA LEU A 277 24.23 16.28 -14.60
C LEU A 277 23.70 15.18 -15.51
N MET A 278 22.43 15.28 -15.92
CA MET A 278 21.82 14.28 -16.81
C MET A 278 22.47 14.26 -18.20
N LYS A 279 23.02 15.40 -18.65
CA LYS A 279 23.75 15.50 -19.93
C LYS A 279 25.17 14.95 -19.83
N GLU A 280 25.87 15.25 -18.73
CA GLU A 280 27.27 14.85 -18.50
C GLU A 280 27.39 13.36 -18.17
N PHE A 281 26.38 12.79 -17.48
CA PHE A 281 26.40 11.40 -16.99
C PHE A 281 25.13 10.61 -17.36
N PRO A 282 24.82 10.43 -18.66
CA PRO A 282 23.57 9.80 -19.10
C PRO A 282 23.44 8.33 -18.69
N LEU A 283 24.56 7.63 -18.48
CA LEU A 283 24.61 6.21 -18.09
C LEU A 283 24.40 5.98 -16.58
N LEU A 284 24.44 7.04 -15.75
CA LEU A 284 24.23 6.98 -14.30
C LEU A 284 22.75 7.12 -13.93
N GLY A 285 21.89 6.41 -14.66
CA GLY A 285 20.43 6.41 -14.46
C GLY A 285 19.99 5.94 -13.06
N MET A 286 20.87 5.25 -12.32
CA MET A 286 20.66 4.74 -10.96
C MET A 286 20.16 5.80 -9.94
N LEU A 287 20.49 7.08 -10.13
CA LEU A 287 20.11 8.15 -9.19
C LEU A 287 18.76 8.80 -9.50
N ASN A 288 18.12 8.44 -10.63
CA ASN A 288 16.81 8.93 -11.04
C ASN A 288 16.68 10.48 -10.95
N ILE A 289 17.73 11.21 -11.36
CA ILE A 289 17.81 12.69 -11.27
C ILE A 289 16.64 13.39 -11.99
N HIS A 290 16.05 12.73 -12.99
CA HIS A 290 14.85 13.21 -13.67
C HIS A 290 13.66 13.43 -12.72
N GLU A 291 13.52 12.65 -11.65
CA GLU A 291 12.47 12.86 -10.65
C GLU A 291 12.71 14.12 -9.83
N ASN A 292 13.97 14.44 -9.49
CA ASN A 292 14.32 15.74 -8.88
C ASN A 292 14.02 16.90 -9.84
N LEU A 293 14.33 16.73 -11.11
CA LEU A 293 14.10 17.74 -12.14
C LEU A 293 12.60 18.02 -12.34
N LEU A 294 11.75 16.97 -12.36
CA LEU A 294 10.30 17.11 -12.47
C LEU A 294 9.74 17.97 -11.32
N GLU A 295 10.12 17.67 -10.08
CA GLU A 295 9.69 18.44 -8.91
C GLU A 295 10.14 19.90 -9.01
N ALA A 296 11.41 20.16 -9.34
CA ALA A 296 11.94 21.52 -9.43
C ALA A 296 11.29 22.33 -10.58
N LEU A 297 10.93 21.69 -11.69
CA LEU A 297 10.21 22.32 -12.81
C LEU A 297 8.75 22.61 -12.45
N LEU A 298 8.08 21.73 -11.71
CA LEU A 298 6.73 21.99 -11.17
C LEU A 298 6.73 23.19 -10.23
N GLU A 299 7.78 23.33 -9.40
CA GLU A 299 7.93 24.49 -8.54
C GLU A 299 8.04 25.80 -9.33
N LEU A 300 8.82 25.80 -10.43
CA LEU A 300 8.89 26.92 -11.37
C LEU A 300 7.61 27.13 -12.20
N GLN A 301 6.63 26.22 -12.10
CA GLN A 301 5.45 26.18 -12.97
C GLN A 301 5.81 26.10 -14.46
N ALA A 302 6.98 25.54 -14.78
CA ALA A 302 7.47 25.36 -16.13
C ALA A 302 6.81 24.12 -16.77
N TYR A 303 5.48 24.12 -16.88
CA TYR A 303 4.70 22.92 -17.25
C TYR A 303 5.05 22.35 -18.63
N ALA A 304 5.46 23.20 -19.58
CA ALA A 304 5.94 22.76 -20.89
C ALA A 304 7.24 21.95 -20.77
N ASP A 305 8.16 22.37 -19.90
CA ASP A 305 9.39 21.63 -19.62
C ASP A 305 9.10 20.31 -18.88
N VAL A 306 8.13 20.31 -17.95
CA VAL A 306 7.68 19.08 -17.27
C VAL A 306 7.17 18.08 -18.31
N GLN A 307 6.32 18.53 -19.25
CA GLN A 307 5.83 17.69 -20.33
C GLN A 307 6.96 17.16 -21.23
N ALA A 308 7.97 17.98 -21.53
CA ALA A 308 9.12 17.57 -22.34
C ALA A 308 9.99 16.51 -21.64
N VAL A 309 10.10 16.56 -20.30
CA VAL A 309 10.76 15.49 -19.53
C VAL A 309 9.91 14.23 -19.54
N LEU A 310 8.61 14.32 -19.25
CA LEU A 310 7.70 13.16 -19.22
C LEU A 310 7.60 12.43 -20.56
N ALA A 311 7.62 13.14 -21.69
CA ALA A 311 7.57 12.55 -23.02
C ALA A 311 8.71 11.54 -23.28
N LYS A 312 9.87 11.73 -22.64
CA LYS A 312 10.99 10.77 -22.72
C LYS A 312 10.71 9.46 -21.98
N TYR A 313 9.73 9.46 -21.08
CA TYR A 313 9.33 8.33 -20.25
C TYR A 313 7.93 7.85 -20.58
N ASP A 314 7.36 8.23 -21.74
CA ASP A 314 6.04 7.75 -22.16
C ASP A 314 6.08 6.28 -22.63
N ASP A 315 7.21 5.81 -23.17
CA ASP A 315 7.42 4.42 -23.59
C ASP A 315 7.14 3.43 -22.44
N ILE A 316 6.36 2.39 -22.71
CA ILE A 316 6.02 1.32 -21.76
C ILE A 316 7.26 0.55 -21.31
N SER A 317 8.28 0.46 -22.17
CA SER A 317 9.53 -0.24 -21.86
C SER A 317 10.36 0.43 -20.76
N LEU A 318 10.13 1.73 -20.51
CA LEU A 318 10.91 2.50 -19.54
C LEU A 318 10.35 2.35 -18.11
N PRO A 319 11.23 2.32 -17.09
CA PRO A 319 10.80 2.20 -15.69
C PRO A 319 9.83 3.33 -15.32
N LYS A 320 8.67 2.96 -14.78
CA LYS A 320 7.67 3.90 -14.27
C LYS A 320 7.86 4.12 -12.77
N SER A 321 7.39 5.28 -12.31
CA SER A 321 7.39 5.68 -10.90
C SER A 321 6.13 6.45 -10.57
N ALA A 322 5.84 6.59 -9.27
CA ALA A 322 4.74 7.45 -8.82
C ALA A 322 4.96 8.88 -9.33
N THR A 323 6.21 9.37 -9.30
CA THR A 323 6.59 10.67 -9.85
C THR A 323 6.22 10.82 -11.32
N ILE A 324 6.53 9.84 -12.17
CA ILE A 324 6.18 9.90 -13.60
C ILE A 324 4.66 9.84 -13.79
N CYS A 325 3.99 8.83 -13.22
CA CYS A 325 2.57 8.58 -13.48
C CYS A 325 1.67 9.69 -12.92
N TYR A 326 1.87 10.08 -11.65
CA TYR A 326 1.04 11.10 -11.04
C TYR A 326 1.37 12.52 -11.53
N THR A 327 2.61 12.82 -11.93
CA THR A 327 2.89 14.13 -12.54
C THR A 327 2.24 14.24 -13.92
N SER A 328 2.23 13.17 -14.72
CA SER A 328 1.48 13.14 -15.98
C SER A 328 -0.03 13.33 -15.75
N ALA A 329 -0.58 12.67 -14.73
CA ALA A 329 -1.98 12.85 -14.33
C ALA A 329 -2.26 14.30 -13.88
N LEU A 330 -1.38 14.90 -13.08
CA LEU A 330 -1.49 16.30 -12.65
C LEU A 330 -1.50 17.26 -13.84
N LEU A 331 -0.62 17.06 -14.85
CA LEU A 331 -0.58 17.96 -16.00
C LEU A 331 -1.89 17.94 -16.80
N LYS A 332 -2.48 16.75 -16.96
CA LYS A 332 -3.77 16.59 -17.66
C LYS A 332 -4.94 17.09 -16.83
N ALA A 333 -4.94 16.79 -15.52
CA ALA A 333 -5.95 17.30 -14.60
C ALA A 333 -5.99 18.83 -14.62
N ARG A 334 -4.83 19.50 -14.52
CA ARG A 334 -4.72 20.97 -14.57
C ARG A 334 -5.35 21.57 -15.83
N ALA A 335 -5.34 20.87 -16.96
CA ALA A 335 -5.86 21.38 -18.22
C ALA A 335 -7.41 21.42 -18.28
N VAL A 336 -8.09 20.76 -17.33
CA VAL A 336 -9.56 20.60 -17.34
C VAL A 336 -10.23 20.87 -16.00
N SER A 337 -9.46 20.94 -14.91
CA SER A 337 -9.99 20.90 -13.54
C SER A 337 -10.70 22.17 -13.10
N ASP A 338 -10.40 23.31 -13.70
CA ASP A 338 -11.04 24.61 -13.47
C ASP A 338 -12.54 24.60 -13.81
N LYS A 339 -12.92 23.80 -14.82
CA LYS A 339 -14.29 23.69 -15.35
C LYS A 339 -14.95 22.36 -15.02
N PHE A 340 -14.25 21.47 -14.33
CA PHE A 340 -14.74 20.14 -14.04
C PHE A 340 -15.83 20.19 -12.96
N SER A 341 -17.01 19.68 -13.30
CA SER A 341 -18.11 19.46 -12.35
C SER A 341 -18.63 18.03 -12.50
N PRO A 342 -18.66 17.23 -11.42
CA PRO A 342 -19.20 15.87 -11.45
C PRO A 342 -20.65 15.82 -11.93
N GLU A 343 -21.46 16.81 -11.55
CA GLU A 343 -22.88 16.92 -11.94
C GLU A 343 -23.07 17.30 -13.41
N ALA A 344 -22.14 18.09 -13.96
CA ALA A 344 -22.15 18.40 -15.38
C ALA A 344 -21.70 17.17 -16.19
N ALA A 345 -20.62 16.52 -15.76
CA ALA A 345 -20.08 15.32 -16.39
C ALA A 345 -21.08 14.16 -16.41
N SER A 346 -21.89 13.97 -15.36
CA SER A 346 -22.92 12.93 -15.33
C SER A 346 -24.06 13.16 -16.31
N ARG A 347 -24.38 14.43 -16.62
CA ARG A 347 -25.45 14.80 -17.55
C ARG A 347 -25.01 14.81 -19.02
N ARG A 348 -23.82 15.35 -19.31
CA ARG A 348 -23.33 15.55 -20.69
C ARG A 348 -22.27 14.54 -21.12
N GLY A 349 -21.78 13.70 -20.21
CA GLY A 349 -20.59 12.89 -20.40
C GLY A 349 -19.29 13.69 -20.26
N LEU A 350 -18.16 12.99 -20.24
CA LEU A 350 -16.83 13.60 -20.23
C LEU A 350 -16.47 14.07 -21.65
N SER A 351 -15.92 15.27 -21.76
CA SER A 351 -15.23 15.71 -22.98
C SER A 351 -13.97 14.87 -23.21
N THR A 352 -13.40 14.90 -24.42
CA THR A 352 -12.16 14.19 -24.73
C THR A 352 -11.01 14.57 -23.80
N ALA A 353 -10.89 15.86 -23.46
CA ALA A 353 -9.85 16.32 -22.54
C ALA A 353 -10.08 15.82 -21.10
N GLU A 354 -11.33 15.85 -20.62
CA GLU A 354 -11.70 15.31 -19.31
C GLU A 354 -11.46 13.80 -19.26
N MET A 355 -11.84 13.06 -20.31
CA MET A 355 -11.58 11.62 -20.42
C MET A 355 -10.08 11.31 -20.33
N ASN A 356 -9.25 12.03 -21.09
CA ASN A 356 -7.80 11.86 -21.06
C ASN A 356 -7.19 12.12 -19.67
N ALA A 357 -7.75 13.06 -18.90
CA ALA A 357 -7.33 13.33 -17.53
C ALA A 357 -7.75 12.20 -16.58
N VAL A 358 -9.00 11.72 -16.69
CA VAL A 358 -9.51 10.59 -15.89
C VAL A 358 -8.70 9.32 -16.16
N GLU A 359 -8.42 8.99 -17.42
CA GLU A 359 -7.59 7.84 -17.78
C GLU A 359 -6.16 7.94 -17.24
N ALA A 360 -5.60 9.14 -17.19
CA ALA A 360 -4.26 9.35 -16.62
C ALA A 360 -4.26 9.18 -15.10
N ILE A 361 -5.33 9.60 -14.42
CA ILE A 361 -5.54 9.32 -13.00
C ILE A 361 -5.68 7.82 -12.77
N HIS A 362 -6.52 7.12 -13.55
CA HIS A 362 -6.68 5.66 -13.43
C HIS A 362 -5.35 4.93 -13.63
N ARG A 363 -4.57 5.33 -14.62
CA ARG A 363 -3.20 4.83 -14.83
C ARG A 363 -2.29 5.06 -13.63
N ALA A 364 -2.33 6.25 -13.03
CA ALA A 364 -1.51 6.58 -11.87
C ALA A 364 -1.93 5.79 -10.62
N VAL A 365 -3.24 5.64 -10.40
CA VAL A 365 -3.82 4.87 -9.29
C VAL A 365 -3.55 3.37 -9.45
N GLU A 366 -3.66 2.84 -10.67
CA GLU A 366 -3.30 1.45 -10.96
C GLU A 366 -1.81 1.19 -10.73
N PHE A 367 -0.94 2.16 -11.06
CA PHE A 367 0.49 2.06 -10.78
C PHE A 367 0.78 2.03 -9.28
N ASN A 368 0.23 2.97 -8.51
CA ASN A 368 0.37 3.04 -7.06
C ASN A 368 -0.92 3.56 -6.38
N PRO A 369 -1.74 2.69 -5.77
CA PRO A 369 -3.04 3.04 -5.18
C PRO A 369 -2.94 3.69 -3.80
N HIS A 370 -1.74 3.77 -3.22
CA HIS A 370 -1.51 4.34 -1.89
C HIS A 370 -1.49 5.87 -1.94
N VAL A 371 -1.03 6.46 -3.05
CA VAL A 371 -0.84 7.91 -3.25
C VAL A 371 -2.11 8.75 -3.03
N PRO A 372 -3.31 8.40 -3.54
CA PRO A 372 -4.47 9.28 -3.49
C PRO A 372 -4.86 9.70 -2.08
N LYS A 373 -4.77 8.78 -1.10
CA LYS A 373 -5.11 9.10 0.29
C LYS A 373 -4.20 10.15 0.91
N TYR A 374 -2.91 10.17 0.54
CA TYR A 374 -2.00 11.22 0.99
C TYR A 374 -2.26 12.55 0.26
N LEU A 375 -2.51 12.50 -1.05
CA LEU A 375 -2.81 13.71 -1.83
C LEU A 375 -4.12 14.38 -1.38
N LEU A 376 -5.11 13.57 -1.01
CA LEU A 376 -6.41 14.02 -0.50
C LEU A 376 -6.39 14.31 1.01
N GLU A 377 -5.23 14.20 1.66
CA GLU A 377 -5.04 14.43 3.10
C GLU A 377 -5.98 13.57 3.98
N MET A 378 -6.44 12.43 3.46
CA MET A 378 -7.20 11.41 4.18
C MET A 378 -6.29 10.52 5.05
N LYS A 379 -4.98 10.58 4.80
CA LYS A 379 -3.94 9.91 5.59
C LYS A 379 -2.82 10.89 5.92
N SER A 380 -2.38 10.86 7.18
CA SER A 380 -1.29 11.72 7.66
C SER A 380 0.00 11.46 6.92
N LEU A 381 0.68 12.53 6.56
CA LEU A 381 1.98 12.51 5.89
C LEU A 381 3.12 12.49 6.93
N ILE A 382 4.14 11.69 6.69
CA ILE A 382 5.38 11.61 7.50
C ILE A 382 6.59 12.03 6.66
N LEU A 383 7.78 12.13 7.28
CA LEU A 383 9.02 12.26 6.50
C LEU A 383 9.22 11.01 5.64
N PRO A 384 9.60 11.16 4.36
CA PRO A 384 9.81 10.01 3.50
C PRO A 384 11.10 9.27 3.88
N PRO A 385 11.15 7.94 3.71
CA PRO A 385 12.38 7.15 3.92
C PRO A 385 13.48 7.49 2.89
N GLU A 386 14.71 7.04 3.15
CA GLU A 386 15.81 7.13 2.19
C GLU A 386 15.66 6.13 1.04
N HIS A 387 14.91 5.05 1.28
CA HIS A 387 14.58 4.04 0.31
C HIS A 387 13.07 3.83 0.16
N ILE A 388 12.64 3.51 -1.05
CA ILE A 388 11.25 3.30 -1.40
C ILE A 388 11.06 1.96 -2.10
N LEU A 389 9.92 1.34 -1.82
CA LEU A 389 9.39 0.26 -2.62
C LEU A 389 8.54 0.86 -3.74
N LYS A 390 8.93 0.59 -5.00
CA LYS A 390 8.14 1.01 -6.17
C LYS A 390 6.75 0.39 -6.06
N ARG A 391 5.72 1.22 -6.29
CA ARG A 391 4.29 0.87 -6.16
C ARG A 391 3.80 0.61 -4.74
N GLY A 392 4.66 0.78 -3.73
CA GLY A 392 4.34 0.63 -2.31
C GLY A 392 3.91 1.93 -1.63
N ASP A 393 3.60 1.81 -0.33
CA ASP A 393 3.23 2.91 0.56
C ASP A 393 4.40 3.87 0.78
N SER A 394 5.64 3.36 0.82
CA SER A 394 6.85 4.18 0.97
C SER A 394 7.08 5.11 -0.22
N GLU A 395 6.90 4.63 -1.46
CA GLU A 395 6.94 5.50 -2.65
C GLU A 395 5.79 6.53 -2.62
N ALA A 396 4.62 6.15 -2.12
CA ALA A 396 3.48 7.07 -2.05
C ALA A 396 3.70 8.22 -1.07
N VAL A 397 4.27 7.93 0.10
CA VAL A 397 4.72 8.96 1.05
C VAL A 397 5.76 9.87 0.38
N ALA A 398 6.78 9.29 -0.26
CA ALA A 398 7.82 10.06 -0.94
C ALA A 398 7.27 10.98 -2.04
N TYR A 399 6.34 10.49 -2.86
CA TYR A 399 5.71 11.32 -3.88
C TYR A 399 4.88 12.44 -3.26
N ALA A 400 3.93 12.11 -2.38
CA ALA A 400 2.99 13.07 -1.82
C ALA A 400 3.69 14.16 -0.99
N PHE A 401 4.78 13.81 -0.29
CA PHE A 401 5.57 14.77 0.50
C PHE A 401 6.06 15.96 -0.31
N PHE A 402 6.51 15.71 -1.54
CA PHE A 402 7.02 16.76 -2.42
C PHE A 402 5.99 17.32 -3.40
N HIS A 403 4.92 16.57 -3.71
CA HIS A 403 4.02 16.92 -4.81
C HIS A 403 2.63 17.40 -4.36
N LEU A 404 2.22 17.20 -3.10
CA LEU A 404 0.91 17.65 -2.61
C LEU A 404 0.67 19.15 -2.89
N GLN A 405 1.66 19.99 -2.66
CA GLN A 405 1.54 21.44 -2.91
C GLN A 405 1.35 21.76 -4.40
N HIS A 406 1.96 20.98 -5.29
CA HIS A 406 1.78 21.13 -6.75
C HIS A 406 0.35 20.75 -7.18
N TRP A 407 -0.23 19.72 -6.55
CA TRP A 407 -1.64 19.36 -6.74
C TRP A 407 -2.60 20.42 -6.18
N LYS A 408 -2.34 20.96 -4.99
CA LYS A 408 -3.13 22.05 -4.38
C LYS A 408 -3.12 23.32 -5.23
N ARG A 409 -1.99 23.62 -5.87
CA ARG A 409 -1.84 24.80 -6.75
C ARG A 409 -2.69 24.68 -8.02
N ALA A 410 -2.95 23.47 -8.51
CA ALA A 410 -3.82 23.25 -9.65
C ALA A 410 -5.29 23.19 -9.19
N GLU A 411 -5.99 24.32 -9.29
CA GLU A 411 -7.37 24.45 -8.83
C GLU A 411 -8.28 23.35 -9.40
N GLY A 412 -9.03 22.68 -8.53
CA GLY A 412 -9.91 21.56 -8.89
C GLY A 412 -9.21 20.20 -9.14
N ALA A 413 -7.89 20.13 -9.24
CA ALA A 413 -7.19 18.88 -9.58
C ALA A 413 -7.38 17.80 -8.50
N LEU A 414 -7.33 18.18 -7.22
CA LEU A 414 -7.61 17.28 -6.10
C LEU A 414 -9.09 16.85 -6.06
N ASN A 415 -10.02 17.73 -6.45
CA ASN A 415 -11.44 17.37 -6.56
C ASN A 415 -11.67 16.35 -7.69
N LEU A 416 -11.04 16.55 -8.84
CA LEU A 416 -11.06 15.59 -9.94
C LEU A 416 -10.48 14.24 -9.51
N LEU A 417 -9.34 14.24 -8.80
CA LEU A 417 -8.76 13.03 -8.21
C LEU A 417 -9.76 12.34 -7.27
N HIS A 418 -10.33 13.08 -6.31
CA HIS A 418 -11.31 12.59 -5.35
C HIS A 418 -12.51 11.89 -6.01
N CYS A 419 -13.06 12.49 -7.07
CA CYS A 419 -14.23 11.94 -7.75
C CYS A 419 -13.94 10.69 -8.60
N THR A 420 -12.68 10.43 -8.95
CA THR A 420 -12.35 9.45 -10.02
C THR A 420 -11.44 8.32 -9.56
N TRP A 421 -10.63 8.51 -8.51
CA TRP A 421 -9.60 7.54 -8.12
C TRP A 421 -10.18 6.19 -7.70
N GLU A 422 -11.29 6.16 -6.94
CA GLU A 422 -11.94 4.91 -6.53
C GLU A 422 -12.54 4.14 -7.72
N GLY A 423 -12.91 4.85 -8.78
CA GLY A 423 -13.40 4.26 -10.02
C GLY A 423 -12.39 3.29 -10.64
N THR A 424 -11.09 3.52 -10.43
CA THR A 424 -10.01 2.63 -10.89
C THR A 424 -10.21 1.19 -10.40
N PHE A 425 -10.57 0.99 -9.13
CA PHE A 425 -10.73 -0.36 -8.56
C PHE A 425 -11.95 -1.12 -9.08
N ARG A 426 -12.90 -0.43 -9.74
CA ARG A 426 -14.02 -1.08 -10.43
C ARG A 426 -13.62 -1.61 -11.81
N ILE A 427 -12.56 -1.04 -12.39
CA ILE A 427 -12.07 -1.34 -13.74
C ILE A 427 -11.00 -2.44 -13.70
N ILE A 428 -10.22 -2.51 -12.60
CA ILE A 428 -9.24 -3.58 -12.40
C ILE A 428 -9.98 -4.88 -12.03
N PRO A 429 -9.72 -6.01 -12.72
CA PRO A 429 -10.36 -7.29 -12.41
C PRO A 429 -9.99 -7.77 -11.00
N TYR A 430 -10.96 -8.36 -10.30
CA TYR A 430 -10.72 -8.98 -8.99
C TYR A 430 -10.25 -10.44 -9.15
N PRO A 431 -9.25 -10.90 -8.37
CA PRO A 431 -8.43 -10.14 -7.43
C PRO A 431 -7.55 -9.13 -8.16
N LEU A 432 -7.34 -7.95 -7.54
CA LEU A 432 -6.52 -6.82 -8.00
C LEU A 432 -5.04 -7.17 -8.29
N GLU A 433 -4.70 -8.45 -8.23
CA GLU A 433 -3.43 -9.06 -8.62
C GLU A 433 -3.26 -9.05 -10.14
N LYS A 434 -4.32 -9.01 -10.95
CA LYS A 434 -4.21 -8.84 -12.40
C LYS A 434 -4.32 -7.36 -12.76
N GLY A 435 -3.18 -6.66 -12.80
CA GLY A 435 -3.15 -5.31 -13.37
C GLY A 435 -3.58 -5.32 -14.84
N HIS A 436 -4.19 -4.23 -15.29
CA HIS A 436 -4.61 -4.03 -16.67
C HIS A 436 -3.48 -3.46 -17.53
N LEU A 437 -2.68 -2.56 -16.96
CA LEU A 437 -1.58 -1.83 -17.58
C LEU A 437 -0.22 -2.11 -16.92
N PHE A 438 -0.22 -2.64 -15.69
CA PHE A 438 0.99 -2.98 -14.95
C PHE A 438 0.99 -4.43 -14.49
N TYR A 439 2.18 -4.97 -14.22
CA TYR A 439 2.32 -6.31 -13.64
C TYR A 439 1.59 -6.43 -12.29
N PRO A 440 1.28 -7.66 -11.83
CA PRO A 440 0.76 -7.91 -10.50
C PRO A 440 1.56 -7.24 -9.37
N TYR A 441 0.88 -6.87 -8.28
CA TYR A 441 1.56 -6.42 -7.06
C TYR A 441 2.31 -7.60 -6.43
N PRO A 442 3.60 -7.44 -6.07
CA PRO A 442 4.34 -8.47 -5.36
C PRO A 442 3.67 -8.82 -4.03
N GLY A 443 3.59 -10.12 -3.69
CA GLY A 443 3.01 -10.57 -2.43
C GLY A 443 3.76 -10.10 -1.17
N CYS A 444 5.02 -9.68 -1.32
CA CYS A 444 5.88 -9.14 -0.25
C CYS A 444 5.72 -7.64 0.01
N THR A 445 4.85 -6.92 -0.73
CA THR A 445 4.78 -5.45 -0.70
C THR A 445 4.54 -4.91 0.71
N GLU A 446 3.56 -5.48 1.43
CA GLU A 446 3.23 -5.05 2.79
C GLU A 446 4.39 -5.26 3.77
N THR A 447 5.06 -6.42 3.72
CA THR A 447 6.20 -6.71 4.61
C THR A 447 7.36 -5.78 4.34
N ALA A 448 7.71 -5.55 3.07
CA ALA A 448 8.79 -4.65 2.69
C ALA A 448 8.53 -3.20 3.11
N ASP A 449 7.30 -2.69 2.90
CA ASP A 449 6.94 -1.34 3.37
C ASP A 449 6.91 -1.23 4.90
N ARG A 450 6.54 -2.29 5.63
CA ARG A 450 6.63 -2.32 7.11
C ARG A 450 8.06 -2.23 7.63
N GLU A 451 9.04 -2.75 6.90
CA GLU A 451 10.45 -2.63 7.26
C GLU A 451 11.02 -1.25 6.91
N LEU A 452 10.54 -0.61 5.83
CA LEU A 452 10.99 0.71 5.40
C LEU A 452 10.37 1.86 6.20
N LEU A 453 9.09 1.77 6.56
CA LEU A 453 8.35 2.85 7.20
C LEU A 453 8.43 2.75 8.73
N PRO A 454 8.50 3.89 9.44
CA PRO A 454 8.62 3.89 10.89
C PRO A 454 7.37 3.34 11.57
N SER A 455 7.53 2.76 12.76
CA SER A 455 6.45 2.07 13.50
C SER A 455 5.27 2.96 13.90
N PHE A 456 5.45 4.28 13.94
CA PHE A 456 4.37 5.24 14.18
C PHE A 456 3.53 5.55 12.94
N HIS A 457 3.87 4.98 11.78
CA HIS A 457 3.13 5.09 10.54
C HIS A 457 2.34 3.81 10.28
N GLU A 458 1.03 3.94 10.14
CA GLU A 458 0.16 2.83 9.80
C GLU A 458 0.29 2.51 8.31
N VAL A 459 0.92 1.39 7.94
CA VAL A 459 1.15 1.00 6.54
C VAL A 459 -0.19 0.73 5.82
N SER A 460 -0.39 1.39 4.68
CA SER A 460 -1.54 1.12 3.82
C SER A 460 -1.39 -0.27 3.17
N VAL A 461 -2.41 -1.11 3.23
CA VAL A 461 -2.40 -2.42 2.57
C VAL A 461 -3.21 -2.37 1.28
N TYR A 462 -2.52 -2.54 0.15
CA TYR A 462 -3.13 -2.75 -1.16
C TYR A 462 -2.46 -3.94 -1.88
N PRO A 463 -3.24 -4.71 -2.67
CA PRO A 463 -4.70 -4.65 -2.75
C PRO A 463 -5.37 -5.08 -1.44
N LYS A 464 -6.46 -4.42 -1.06
CA LYS A 464 -7.23 -4.82 0.12
C LYS A 464 -7.80 -6.22 -0.13
N LYS A 465 -7.34 -7.20 0.64
CA LYS A 465 -7.91 -8.54 0.68
C LYS A 465 -9.22 -8.47 1.47
N GLU A 466 -10.28 -7.96 0.85
CA GLU A 466 -11.60 -8.07 1.45
C GLU A 466 -12.07 -9.52 1.27
N LEU A 467 -12.15 -10.26 2.37
CA LEU A 467 -12.83 -11.55 2.39
C LEU A 467 -14.28 -11.29 1.98
N PRO A 468 -14.79 -11.90 0.89
CA PRO A 468 -16.18 -11.74 0.49
C PRO A 468 -17.08 -12.01 1.69
N PHE A 469 -18.08 -11.15 1.92
CA PHE A 469 -19.03 -11.27 3.03
C PHE A 469 -19.53 -12.71 3.21
N PHE A 470 -19.76 -13.41 2.11
CA PHE A 470 -20.23 -14.79 2.13
C PHE A 470 -19.28 -15.76 2.83
N ILE A 471 -17.96 -15.56 2.74
CA ILE A 471 -16.98 -16.39 3.45
C ILE A 471 -17.08 -16.13 4.96
N LEU A 472 -17.13 -14.87 5.39
CA LEU A 472 -17.29 -14.50 6.79
C LEU A 472 -18.63 -14.98 7.35
N PHE A 473 -19.70 -14.84 6.58
CA PHE A 473 -21.04 -15.30 6.93
C PHE A 473 -21.10 -16.82 7.08
N THR A 474 -20.52 -17.56 6.12
CA THR A 474 -20.48 -19.03 6.17
C THR A 474 -19.60 -19.52 7.32
N ALA A 475 -18.44 -18.90 7.53
CA ALA A 475 -17.59 -19.21 8.69
C ALA A 475 -18.33 -18.95 10.01
N GLY A 476 -19.00 -17.80 10.13
CA GLY A 476 -19.84 -17.46 11.28
C GLY A 476 -20.98 -18.47 11.50
N LEU A 477 -21.70 -18.84 10.45
CA LEU A 477 -22.78 -19.84 10.51
C LEU A 477 -22.25 -21.23 10.91
N CYS A 478 -21.12 -21.66 10.36
CA CYS A 478 -20.47 -22.92 10.69
C CYS A 478 -19.99 -22.92 12.15
N SER A 479 -19.33 -21.86 12.62
CA SER A 479 -18.90 -21.73 14.01
C SER A 479 -20.08 -21.71 14.98
N PHE A 480 -21.16 -21.00 14.64
CA PHE A 480 -22.39 -20.96 15.43
C PHE A 480 -23.07 -22.33 15.49
N THR A 481 -23.16 -23.04 14.36
CA THR A 481 -23.75 -24.37 14.29
C THR A 481 -22.92 -25.41 15.05
N ALA A 482 -21.59 -25.35 14.95
CA ALA A 482 -20.69 -26.20 15.71
C ALA A 482 -20.82 -25.97 17.23
N MET A 483 -20.96 -24.70 17.65
CA MET A 483 -21.23 -24.35 19.04
C MET A 483 -22.58 -24.90 19.51
N LEU A 484 -23.65 -24.75 18.73
CA LEU A 484 -24.96 -25.33 19.05
C LEU A 484 -24.91 -26.86 19.14
N ALA A 485 -24.19 -27.52 18.24
CA ALA A 485 -24.01 -28.97 18.28
C ALA A 485 -23.26 -29.42 19.54
N MET A 486 -22.19 -28.71 19.92
CA MET A 486 -21.47 -28.94 21.18
C MET A 486 -22.38 -28.76 22.40
N LEU A 487 -23.15 -27.67 22.45
CA LEU A 487 -24.08 -27.40 23.55
C LEU A 487 -25.20 -28.44 23.63
N THR A 488 -25.72 -28.90 22.49
CA THR A 488 -26.76 -29.95 22.43
C THR A 488 -26.22 -31.29 22.90
N HIS A 489 -24.97 -31.59 22.60
CA HIS A 489 -24.31 -32.80 23.07
C HIS A 489 -23.96 -32.75 24.56
N GLN A 490 -23.49 -31.60 25.06
CA GLN A 490 -23.11 -31.45 26.48
C GLN A 490 -24.31 -31.26 27.40
N PHE A 491 -25.37 -30.60 26.94
CA PHE A 491 -26.55 -30.22 27.74
C PHE A 491 -27.87 -30.50 26.99
N PRO A 492 -28.21 -31.77 26.72
CA PRO A 492 -29.34 -32.12 25.87
C PRO A 492 -30.70 -31.65 26.43
N GLU A 493 -30.92 -31.74 27.75
CA GLU A 493 -32.18 -31.32 28.37
C GLU A 493 -32.37 -29.79 28.30
N LEU A 494 -31.32 -29.03 28.60
CA LEU A 494 -31.35 -27.56 28.58
C LEU A 494 -31.55 -27.04 27.15
N MET A 495 -30.90 -27.67 26.17
CA MET A 495 -31.05 -27.34 24.75
C MET A 495 -32.43 -27.75 24.22
N GLY A 496 -33.05 -28.80 24.75
CA GLY A 496 -34.44 -29.15 24.44
C GLY A 496 -35.43 -28.08 24.90
N VAL A 497 -35.27 -27.56 26.13
CA VAL A 497 -36.08 -26.45 26.65
C VAL A 497 -35.86 -25.17 25.83
N PHE A 498 -34.59 -24.85 25.53
CA PHE A 498 -34.23 -23.71 24.70
C PHE A 498 -34.86 -23.80 23.30
N ALA A 499 -34.73 -24.94 22.63
CA ALA A 499 -35.32 -25.15 21.30
C ALA A 499 -36.84 -25.01 21.33
N LYS A 500 -37.50 -25.58 22.34
CA LYS A 500 -38.95 -25.46 22.51
C LYS A 500 -39.37 -24.00 22.70
N ALA A 501 -38.69 -23.25 23.56
CA ALA A 501 -38.96 -21.83 23.80
C ALA A 501 -38.66 -20.95 22.57
N PHE A 502 -37.58 -21.26 21.85
CA PHE A 502 -37.20 -20.54 20.64
C PHE A 502 -38.24 -20.73 19.54
N PHE A 503 -38.60 -21.98 19.22
CA PHE A 503 -39.59 -22.27 18.18
C PHE A 503 -40.99 -21.82 18.57
N SER A 504 -41.40 -21.95 19.84
CA SER A 504 -42.70 -21.44 20.28
C SER A 504 -42.80 -19.93 20.11
N THR A 505 -41.73 -19.19 20.42
CA THR A 505 -41.69 -17.72 20.25
C THR A 505 -41.63 -17.34 18.77
N LEU A 506 -40.83 -18.05 17.97
CA LEU A 506 -40.66 -17.79 16.54
C LEU A 506 -41.96 -18.04 15.75
N PHE A 507 -42.70 -19.09 16.10
CA PHE A 507 -43.95 -19.46 15.43
C PHE A 507 -45.20 -18.88 16.09
N ALA A 508 -45.10 -18.20 17.24
CA ALA A 508 -46.24 -17.55 17.91
C ALA A 508 -47.05 -16.61 16.99
N PRO A 509 -46.43 -15.77 16.12
CA PRO A 509 -47.20 -14.94 15.19
C PRO A 509 -47.99 -15.77 14.18
N LEU A 510 -47.41 -16.86 13.67
CA LEU A 510 -48.08 -17.74 12.71
C LEU A 510 -49.24 -18.51 13.36
N GLY A 511 -49.07 -18.95 14.61
CA GLY A 511 -50.16 -19.51 15.41
C GLY A 511 -51.30 -18.51 15.60
N PHE A 512 -50.98 -17.26 15.96
CA PHE A 512 -51.98 -16.19 16.08
C PHE A 512 -52.72 -15.92 14.76
N PHE A 513 -52.03 -15.93 13.63
CA PHE A 513 -52.66 -15.79 12.31
C PHE A 513 -53.54 -17.00 11.95
N ALA A 514 -53.09 -18.22 12.25
CA ALA A 514 -53.88 -19.44 12.05
C ALA A 514 -55.17 -19.42 12.89
N ASP A 515 -55.07 -19.11 14.18
CA ASP A 515 -56.21 -19.00 15.10
C ASP A 515 -57.18 -17.89 14.65
N LYS A 516 -56.66 -16.75 14.18
CA LYS A 516 -57.47 -15.69 13.59
C LYS A 516 -58.18 -16.15 12.32
N MET A 517 -57.48 -16.85 11.42
CA MET A 517 -58.09 -17.39 10.20
C MET A 517 -59.17 -18.42 10.50
N GLU A 518 -58.95 -19.27 11.49
CA GLU A 518 -59.92 -20.26 11.94
C GLU A 518 -61.14 -19.60 12.59
N SER A 519 -60.95 -18.49 13.33
CA SER A 519 -62.05 -17.69 13.88
C SER A 519 -62.89 -16.93 12.83
N PHE A 520 -62.31 -16.66 11.65
CA PHE A 520 -63.00 -16.03 10.52
C PHE A 520 -63.67 -17.04 9.58
N MET A 521 -63.29 -18.31 9.64
CA MET A 521 -63.94 -19.38 8.87
C MET A 521 -65.06 -20.03 9.69
N PRO A 522 -66.33 -19.93 9.27
CA PRO A 522 -67.42 -20.63 9.95
C PRO A 522 -67.23 -22.15 9.80
N SER A 523 -67.52 -22.92 10.85
CA SER A 523 -67.39 -24.39 10.90
C SER A 523 -68.17 -25.14 9.80
N SER A 524 -69.11 -24.47 9.13
CA SER A 524 -69.83 -24.95 7.96
C SER A 524 -68.98 -25.07 6.69
N PHE A 525 -67.87 -24.32 6.58
CA PHE A 525 -67.01 -24.29 5.40
C PHE A 525 -66.14 -25.57 5.30
N TRP A 526 -65.63 -26.05 6.42
CA TRP A 526 -64.86 -27.31 6.48
C TRP A 526 -65.71 -28.53 6.11
N HIS A 527 -66.98 -28.57 6.54
CA HIS A 527 -67.91 -29.64 6.17
C HIS A 527 -68.26 -29.65 4.67
N GLN A 528 -68.18 -28.50 3.98
CA GLN A 528 -68.38 -28.44 2.53
C GLN A 528 -67.13 -28.87 1.75
N LEU A 529 -65.93 -28.59 2.26
CA LEU A 529 -64.68 -28.97 1.58
C LEU A 529 -64.38 -30.47 1.65
N THR A 530 -64.77 -31.16 2.73
CA THR A 530 -64.59 -32.63 2.86
C THR A 530 -65.60 -33.45 2.03
N ARG A 531 -66.56 -32.80 1.36
CA ARG A 531 -67.57 -33.44 0.50
C ARG A 531 -67.23 -33.37 -1.00
N ILE A 532 -66.14 -32.69 -1.34
CA ILE A 532 -65.47 -32.73 -2.66
C ILE A 532 -64.31 -33.71 -2.52
#